data_AF-A0A165DZB3-F1
#
_entry.id   AF-A0A165DZB3-F1
#
_cell.length_a   1.000
_cell.length_b   1.000
_cell.length_c   1.000
_cell.angle_alpha   90.00
_cell.angle_beta   90.00
_cell.angle_gamma   90.00
#
_symmetry.space_group_name_H-M   'P 1'
#
loop_
_entity.id
_entity.type
_entity.pdbx_description
1 polymer ?
#
loop_
_entity_poly.entity_id
_entity_poly.type
_entity_poly.pdbx_seq_one_letter_code
_entity_poly.pdbx_strand_id
1 'polypeptide(L)'
;MALNVSDPASWAPNLTPDQFWNERSYLAGILIGAVAYGVHATLFFLTLTLLWARPRTHWKDYIWITYTAIVFIVSSLGNGGQFKFTQMIWIDNREYPGGPGAYFAEQSTAFESTLCNAAYIVNGWLQDALILYRFYIIFGGSVMTVLGPVLVFLGEMGVSIALLIALTTEGKTIRNEVAAQLFTSYFAISISLNVLLTLAIVAKLLFVRRRIKHHLQDSSSTYVSVSAMLIESASLYAVCGILFLVPWRLKSPVQSLVLPTLGQAESIAPLLIILRVAQGQAWSADTESRLATSTIKFSSSQHMDTIALSSANGSKGASTTRFHRGTGASEYEEDGVKVEEEIIKKHDV
;
A
#
# COMPACT_ATOMS: atom_id res chain seq x y z
N MET A 1 28.04 -44.01 13.81
CA MET A 1 27.87 -44.21 15.26
C MET A 1 26.44 -44.69 15.45
N ALA A 2 26.21 -45.87 16.03
CA ALA A 2 24.85 -46.35 16.22
C ALA A 2 24.14 -45.46 17.25
N LEU A 3 22.94 -44.96 16.91
CA LEU A 3 22.14 -44.10 17.78
C LEU A 3 21.74 -44.88 19.03
N ASN A 4 21.94 -44.30 20.22
CA ASN A 4 21.55 -44.92 21.48
C ASN A 4 20.20 -44.36 21.95
N VAL A 5 19.17 -45.19 22.02
CA VAL A 5 17.80 -44.80 22.43
C VAL A 5 17.73 -44.34 23.89
N SER A 6 18.71 -44.63 24.73
CA SER A 6 18.75 -44.15 26.11
C SER A 6 19.56 -42.86 26.30
N ASP A 7 20.26 -42.39 25.27
CA ASP A 7 21.11 -41.20 25.33
C ASP A 7 20.65 -40.16 24.29
N PRO A 8 19.88 -39.13 24.70
CA PRO A 8 19.42 -38.06 23.82
C PRO A 8 20.55 -37.31 23.10
N ALA A 9 21.76 -37.26 23.68
CA ALA A 9 22.90 -36.61 23.05
C ALA A 9 23.36 -37.36 21.79
N SER A 10 23.10 -38.66 21.72
CA SER A 10 23.42 -39.47 20.54
C SER A 10 22.52 -39.19 19.33
N TRP A 11 21.36 -38.54 19.53
CA TRP A 11 20.42 -38.20 18.45
C TRP A 11 20.72 -36.86 17.78
N ALA A 12 21.53 -36.01 18.43
CA ALA A 12 21.90 -34.72 17.88
C ALA A 12 22.81 -34.94 16.66
N PRO A 13 22.55 -34.24 15.53
CA PRO A 13 23.44 -34.33 14.38
C PRO A 13 24.81 -33.74 14.73
N ASN A 14 25.86 -34.34 14.20
CA ASN A 14 27.23 -33.90 14.42
C ASN A 14 27.55 -32.67 13.57
N LEU A 15 27.06 -31.51 14.00
CA LEU A 15 27.22 -30.21 13.33
C LEU A 15 27.98 -29.23 14.23
N THR A 16 28.68 -28.27 13.61
CA THR A 16 29.26 -27.16 14.36
C THR A 16 28.16 -26.24 14.91
N PRO A 17 28.43 -25.44 15.97
CA PRO A 17 27.47 -24.48 16.49
C PRO A 17 26.91 -23.52 15.42
N ASP A 18 27.75 -23.10 14.48
CA ASP A 18 27.36 -22.20 13.38
C ASP A 18 26.43 -22.88 12.38
N GLN A 19 26.69 -24.14 12.02
CA GLN A 19 25.81 -24.94 11.16
C GLN A 19 24.45 -25.13 11.81
N PHE A 20 24.42 -25.50 13.10
CA PHE A 20 23.19 -25.60 13.87
C PHE A 20 22.40 -24.30 13.87
N TRP A 21 23.07 -23.17 14.05
CA TRP A 21 22.41 -21.89 14.10
C TRP A 21 21.85 -21.47 12.73
N ASN A 22 22.59 -21.69 11.63
CA ASN A 22 22.11 -21.44 10.27
C ASN A 22 20.86 -22.28 9.93
N GLU A 23 20.90 -23.58 10.26
CA GLU A 23 19.79 -24.49 10.04
C GLU A 23 18.54 -24.08 10.83
N ARG A 24 18.71 -23.74 12.11
CA ARG A 24 17.62 -23.27 12.98
C ARG A 24 17.07 -21.92 12.54
N SER A 25 17.93 -20.97 12.16
CA SER A 25 17.50 -19.64 11.75
C SER A 25 16.75 -19.69 10.43
N TYR A 26 17.14 -20.56 9.51
CA TYR A 26 16.40 -20.80 8.27
C TYR A 26 14.99 -21.34 8.55
N LEU A 27 14.88 -22.42 9.33
CA LEU A 27 13.59 -23.00 9.67
C LEU A 27 12.68 -21.99 10.42
N ALA A 28 13.23 -21.30 11.42
CA ALA A 28 12.50 -20.28 12.15
C ALA A 28 12.03 -19.13 11.25
N GLY A 29 12.87 -18.70 10.30
CA GLY A 29 12.50 -17.68 9.32
C GLY A 29 11.32 -18.07 8.46
N ILE A 30 11.26 -19.32 8.01
CA ILE A 30 10.12 -19.85 7.24
C ILE A 30 8.84 -19.83 8.08
N LEU A 31 8.93 -20.19 9.36
CA LEU A 31 7.76 -20.15 10.26
C LEU A 31 7.27 -18.72 10.49
N ILE A 32 8.18 -17.76 10.70
CA ILE A 32 7.82 -16.34 10.82
C ILE A 32 7.20 -15.84 9.49
N GLY A 33 7.80 -16.22 8.36
CA GLY A 33 7.25 -15.94 7.03
C GLY A 33 5.85 -16.52 6.83
N ALA A 34 5.58 -17.73 7.33
CA ALA A 34 4.26 -18.35 7.27
C ALA A 34 3.22 -17.57 8.09
N VAL A 35 3.61 -17.01 9.24
CA VAL A 35 2.75 -16.10 10.01
C VAL A 35 2.45 -14.83 9.21
N ALA A 36 3.47 -14.24 8.56
CA ALA A 36 3.28 -13.09 7.69
C ALA A 36 2.37 -13.41 6.49
N TYR A 37 2.49 -14.61 5.91
CA TYR A 37 1.57 -15.08 4.87
C TYR A 37 0.13 -15.24 5.39
N GLY A 38 -0.07 -15.66 6.63
CA GLY A 38 -1.39 -15.66 7.28
C GLY A 38 -2.00 -14.26 7.38
N VAL A 39 -1.18 -13.25 7.73
CA VAL A 39 -1.61 -11.84 7.71
C VAL A 39 -1.97 -11.40 6.29
N HIS A 40 -1.13 -11.73 5.31
CA HIS A 40 -1.39 -11.45 3.91
C HIS A 40 -2.72 -12.07 3.45
N ALA A 41 -2.94 -13.36 3.68
CA ALA A 41 -4.20 -14.04 3.33
C ALA A 41 -5.41 -13.37 3.98
N THR A 42 -5.32 -13.00 5.26
CA THR A 42 -6.38 -12.27 5.96
C THR A 42 -6.69 -10.95 5.28
N LEU A 43 -5.67 -10.15 4.96
CA LEU A 43 -5.82 -8.88 4.27
C LEU A 43 -6.39 -9.05 2.86
N PHE A 44 -6.01 -10.11 2.15
CA PHE A 44 -6.56 -10.44 0.85
C PHE A 44 -8.08 -10.67 0.94
N PHE A 45 -8.54 -11.54 1.83
CA PHE A 45 -9.97 -11.83 1.97
C PHE A 45 -10.77 -10.61 2.46
N LEU A 46 -10.22 -9.83 3.40
CA LEU A 46 -10.84 -8.57 3.85
C LEU A 46 -10.95 -7.55 2.71
N THR A 47 -9.88 -7.39 1.92
CA THR A 47 -9.87 -6.45 0.79
C THR A 47 -10.83 -6.92 -0.30
N LEU A 48 -10.84 -8.22 -0.61
CA LEU A 48 -11.70 -8.80 -1.62
C LEU A 48 -13.18 -8.65 -1.25
N THR A 49 -13.57 -8.93 -0.01
CA THR A 49 -14.95 -8.78 0.46
C THR A 49 -15.43 -7.33 0.37
N LEU A 50 -14.60 -6.37 0.78
CA LEU A 50 -14.91 -4.94 0.67
C LEU A 50 -15.00 -4.47 -0.79
N LEU A 51 -14.09 -4.91 -1.65
CA LEU A 51 -14.17 -4.60 -3.08
C LEU A 51 -15.39 -5.24 -3.74
N TRP A 52 -15.78 -6.43 -3.29
CA TRP A 52 -16.93 -7.16 -3.85
C TRP A 52 -18.27 -6.56 -3.45
N ALA A 53 -18.36 -6.01 -2.24
CA ALA A 53 -19.56 -5.35 -1.71
C ALA A 53 -19.87 -4.00 -2.37
N ARG A 54 -18.91 -3.40 -3.08
CA ARG A 54 -19.11 -2.11 -3.75
C ARG A 54 -20.00 -2.25 -4.99
N PRO A 55 -20.94 -1.30 -5.22
CA PRO A 55 -21.67 -1.25 -6.48
C PRO A 55 -20.68 -1.02 -7.61
N ARG A 56 -20.74 -1.86 -8.64
CA ARG A 56 -19.85 -1.78 -9.80
C ARG A 56 -20.55 -0.97 -10.89
N THR A 57 -20.01 0.20 -11.20
CA THR A 57 -20.55 1.06 -12.26
C THR A 57 -19.66 1.06 -13.50
N HIS A 58 -18.36 0.77 -13.34
CA HIS A 58 -17.40 0.80 -14.45
C HIS A 58 -16.52 -0.45 -14.48
N TRP A 59 -16.06 -0.83 -15.69
CA TRP A 59 -15.15 -1.96 -15.87
C TRP A 59 -13.83 -1.77 -15.10
N LYS A 60 -13.43 -0.52 -14.84
CA LYS A 60 -12.25 -0.17 -14.06
C LYS A 60 -12.33 -0.66 -12.61
N ASP A 61 -13.53 -0.87 -12.07
CA ASP A 61 -13.72 -1.38 -10.71
C ASP A 61 -13.21 -2.83 -10.55
N TYR A 62 -13.18 -3.60 -11.65
CA TYR A 62 -12.64 -4.96 -11.66
C TYR A 62 -11.11 -4.99 -11.62
N ILE A 63 -10.41 -3.91 -12.01
CA ILE A 63 -8.94 -3.86 -12.03
C ILE A 63 -8.37 -4.13 -10.64
N TRP A 64 -8.96 -3.52 -9.60
CA TRP A 64 -8.51 -3.69 -8.21
C TRP A 64 -8.71 -5.11 -7.68
N ILE A 65 -9.81 -5.76 -8.07
CA ILE A 65 -10.08 -7.16 -7.73
C ILE A 65 -9.06 -8.06 -8.41
N THR A 66 -8.85 -7.88 -9.71
CA THR A 66 -7.90 -8.66 -10.49
C THR A 66 -6.46 -8.48 -9.98
N TYR A 67 -6.04 -7.24 -9.70
CA TYR A 67 -4.72 -6.96 -9.13
C TYR A 67 -4.53 -7.66 -7.78
N THR A 68 -5.50 -7.52 -6.88
CA THR A 68 -5.47 -8.15 -5.55
C THR A 68 -5.41 -9.68 -5.65
N ALA A 69 -6.15 -10.27 -6.58
CA ALA A 69 -6.10 -11.71 -6.85
C ALA A 69 -4.74 -12.16 -7.41
N ILE A 70 -4.17 -11.41 -8.36
CA ILE A 70 -2.85 -11.74 -8.94
C ILE A 70 -1.77 -11.72 -7.86
N VAL A 71 -1.67 -10.66 -7.06
CA VAL A 71 -0.68 -10.56 -5.96
C VAL A 71 -0.83 -11.72 -4.99
N PHE A 72 -2.06 -12.06 -4.60
CA PHE A 72 -2.30 -13.17 -3.69
C PHE A 72 -1.94 -14.53 -4.29
N ILE A 73 -2.32 -14.80 -5.55
CA ILE A 73 -2.00 -16.05 -6.24
C ILE A 73 -0.49 -16.23 -6.37
N VAL A 74 0.22 -15.19 -6.84
CA VAL A 74 1.68 -15.24 -7.01
C VAL A 74 2.36 -15.47 -5.66
N SER A 75 1.98 -14.75 -4.60
CA SER A 75 2.52 -14.96 -3.26
C SER A 75 2.20 -16.35 -2.69
N SER A 76 1.04 -16.90 -3.00
CA SER A 76 0.64 -18.25 -2.60
C SER A 76 1.47 -19.33 -3.30
N LEU A 77 1.76 -19.16 -4.59
CA LEU A 77 2.69 -20.04 -5.33
C LEU A 77 4.10 -19.97 -4.71
N GLY A 78 4.56 -18.76 -4.37
CA GLY A 78 5.86 -18.56 -3.73
C GLY A 78 5.97 -19.28 -2.39
N ASN A 79 4.96 -19.14 -1.51
CA ASN A 79 4.91 -19.89 -0.24
C ASN A 79 4.78 -21.39 -0.44
N GLY A 80 3.96 -21.84 -1.40
CA GLY A 80 3.81 -23.26 -1.72
C GLY A 80 5.14 -23.89 -2.11
N GLY A 81 5.91 -23.21 -2.97
CA GLY A 81 7.29 -23.59 -3.31
C GLY A 81 8.19 -23.62 -2.08
N GLN A 82 8.16 -22.57 -1.25
CA GLN A 82 8.96 -22.50 -0.03
C GLN A 82 8.66 -23.65 0.94
N PHE A 83 7.39 -23.96 1.18
CA PHE A 83 6.98 -25.03 2.08
C PHE A 83 7.33 -26.40 1.54
N LYS A 84 7.13 -26.65 0.24
CA LYS A 84 7.53 -27.92 -0.36
C LYS A 84 9.06 -28.09 -0.35
N PHE A 85 9.82 -27.04 -0.64
CA PHE A 85 11.28 -27.07 -0.55
C PHE A 85 11.74 -27.36 0.89
N THR A 86 11.10 -26.73 1.88
CA THR A 86 11.35 -26.99 3.30
C THR A 86 11.04 -28.45 3.68
N GLN A 87 9.94 -29.02 3.20
CA GLN A 87 9.63 -30.44 3.38
C GLN A 87 10.72 -31.32 2.79
N MET A 88 11.22 -31.01 1.58
CA MET A 88 12.28 -31.79 0.96
C MET A 88 13.58 -31.76 1.75
N ILE A 89 13.95 -30.60 2.31
CA ILE A 89 15.14 -30.44 3.15
C ILE A 89 15.06 -31.30 4.43
N TRP A 90 13.95 -31.18 5.17
CA TRP A 90 13.88 -31.69 6.55
C TRP A 90 13.22 -33.05 6.69
N ILE A 91 12.41 -33.46 5.71
CA ILE A 91 11.60 -34.68 5.74
C ILE A 91 12.04 -35.63 4.63
N ASP A 92 11.82 -35.25 3.37
CA ASP A 92 11.94 -36.20 2.25
C ASP A 92 13.41 -36.63 2.01
N ASN A 93 14.36 -35.70 2.12
CA ASN A 93 15.78 -35.92 1.80
C ASN A 93 16.72 -35.59 2.98
N ARG A 94 16.24 -35.79 4.21
CA ARG A 94 17.02 -35.48 5.43
C ARG A 94 18.38 -36.18 5.48
N GLU A 95 18.48 -37.38 4.91
CA GLU A 95 19.69 -38.22 4.89
C GLU A 95 20.64 -37.92 3.70
N TYR A 96 20.41 -36.83 2.96
CA TYR A 96 21.30 -36.40 1.89
C TYR A 96 22.77 -36.34 2.37
N PRO A 97 23.77 -36.68 1.52
CA PRO A 97 25.17 -36.58 1.92
C PRO A 97 25.52 -35.17 2.43
N GLY A 98 25.93 -35.07 3.70
CA GLY A 98 26.18 -33.77 4.37
C GLY A 98 24.97 -33.18 5.11
N GLY A 99 23.82 -33.87 5.08
CA GLY A 99 22.61 -33.54 5.83
C GLY A 99 21.73 -32.44 5.18
N PRO A 100 20.71 -31.95 5.92
CA PRO A 100 19.76 -30.95 5.43
C PRO A 100 20.43 -29.65 4.95
N GLY A 101 21.44 -29.15 5.66
CA GLY A 101 22.18 -27.96 5.25
C GLY A 101 22.90 -28.11 3.90
N ALA A 102 23.45 -29.29 3.61
CA ALA A 102 24.08 -29.57 2.31
C ALA A 102 23.03 -29.66 1.19
N TYR A 103 21.91 -30.36 1.44
CA TYR A 103 20.80 -30.42 0.48
C TYR A 103 20.29 -29.01 0.14
N PHE A 104 20.10 -28.16 1.15
CA PHE A 104 19.68 -26.77 0.95
C PHE A 104 20.63 -25.99 0.02
N ALA A 105 21.94 -26.14 0.23
CA ALA A 105 22.94 -25.40 -0.55
C ALA A 105 23.09 -25.94 -1.99
N GLU A 106 23.05 -27.26 -2.16
CA GLU A 106 23.31 -27.94 -3.44
C GLU A 106 22.07 -28.11 -4.31
N GLN A 107 20.88 -28.07 -3.72
CA GLN A 107 19.60 -28.18 -4.44
C GLN A 107 18.86 -26.85 -4.50
N SER A 108 19.60 -25.74 -4.39
CA SER A 108 19.05 -24.38 -4.40
C SER A 108 18.33 -24.03 -5.71
N THR A 109 18.68 -24.71 -6.80
CA THR A 109 18.08 -24.59 -8.14
C THR A 109 16.87 -25.48 -8.38
N ALA A 110 16.46 -26.28 -7.39
CA ALA A 110 15.24 -27.08 -7.50
C ALA A 110 14.03 -26.22 -7.91
N PHE A 111 13.08 -26.83 -8.61
CA PHE A 111 11.92 -26.14 -9.16
C PHE A 111 11.17 -25.34 -8.08
N GLU A 112 11.02 -25.90 -6.88
CA GLU A 112 10.29 -25.32 -5.76
C GLU A 112 10.97 -24.06 -5.21
N SER A 113 12.29 -24.08 -5.08
CA SER A 113 13.11 -22.92 -4.67
C SER A 113 13.09 -21.85 -5.76
N THR A 114 13.23 -22.25 -7.03
CA THR A 114 13.17 -21.34 -8.18
C THR A 114 11.80 -20.68 -8.30
N LEU A 115 10.72 -21.44 -8.12
CA LEU A 115 9.34 -20.95 -8.11
C LEU A 115 9.13 -19.93 -6.99
N CYS A 116 9.64 -20.23 -5.79
CA CYS A 116 9.61 -19.30 -4.65
C CYS A 116 10.28 -17.96 -5.02
N ASN A 117 11.53 -18.00 -5.47
CA ASN A 117 12.29 -16.80 -5.82
C ASN A 117 11.62 -16.00 -6.94
N ALA A 118 11.18 -16.68 -8.02
CA ALA A 118 10.51 -16.04 -9.14
C ALA A 118 9.18 -15.38 -8.72
N ALA A 119 8.38 -16.05 -7.90
CA ALA A 119 7.11 -15.53 -7.41
C ALA A 119 7.31 -14.25 -6.59
N TYR A 120 8.28 -14.22 -5.68
CA TYR A 120 8.53 -13.02 -4.87
C TYR A 120 9.12 -11.87 -5.70
N ILE A 121 10.01 -12.14 -6.65
CA ILE A 121 10.48 -11.10 -7.60
C ILE A 121 9.29 -10.49 -8.37
N VAL A 122 8.37 -11.32 -8.87
CA VAL A 122 7.18 -10.83 -9.57
C VAL A 122 6.27 -10.02 -8.64
N ASN A 123 6.12 -10.41 -7.37
CA ASN A 123 5.39 -9.61 -6.39
C ASN A 123 6.06 -8.26 -6.11
N GLY A 124 7.39 -8.22 -6.01
CA GLY A 124 8.15 -6.98 -5.93
C GLY A 124 7.85 -6.04 -7.11
N TRP A 125 7.84 -6.56 -8.34
CA TRP A 125 7.46 -5.77 -9.52
C TRP A 125 6.02 -5.25 -9.43
N LEU A 126 5.08 -6.06 -8.95
CA LEU A 126 3.67 -5.65 -8.78
C LEU A 126 3.50 -4.57 -7.70
N GLN A 127 4.30 -4.63 -6.63
CA GLN A 127 4.33 -3.61 -5.59
C GLN A 127 4.89 -2.29 -6.13
N ASP A 128 6.04 -2.33 -6.80
CA ASP A 128 6.71 -1.14 -7.30
C ASP A 128 5.94 -0.50 -8.46
N ALA A 129 5.26 -1.31 -9.28
CA ALA A 129 4.32 -0.82 -10.28
C ALA A 129 3.12 -0.07 -9.64
N LEU A 130 2.59 -0.53 -8.50
CA LEU A 130 1.47 0.13 -7.83
C LEU A 130 1.86 1.49 -7.26
N ILE A 131 3.04 1.62 -6.65
CA ILE A 131 3.50 2.91 -6.14
C ILE A 131 3.83 3.89 -7.28
N LEU A 132 4.39 3.41 -8.39
CA LEU A 132 4.58 4.20 -9.61
C LEU A 132 3.26 4.69 -10.20
N TYR A 133 2.26 3.82 -10.28
CA TYR A 133 0.91 4.20 -10.74
C TYR A 133 0.31 5.31 -9.85
N ARG A 134 0.47 5.19 -8.53
CA ARG A 134 0.02 6.22 -7.57
C ARG A 134 0.78 7.53 -7.74
N PHE A 135 2.09 7.44 -7.91
CA PHE A 135 2.94 8.60 -8.17
C PHE A 135 2.48 9.31 -9.45
N TYR A 136 2.26 8.58 -10.55
CA TYR A 136 1.75 9.12 -11.81
C TYR A 136 0.44 9.91 -11.65
N ILE A 137 -0.55 9.30 -10.98
CA ILE A 137 -1.86 9.95 -10.77
C ILE A 137 -1.73 11.21 -9.92
N ILE A 138 -1.02 11.13 -8.79
CA ILE A 138 -0.88 12.26 -7.85
C ILE A 138 -0.06 13.40 -8.48
N PHE A 139 0.85 13.07 -9.39
CA PHE A 139 1.60 14.04 -10.18
C PHE A 139 0.86 14.57 -11.41
N GLY A 140 -0.44 14.29 -11.55
CA GLY A 140 -1.30 14.87 -12.58
C GLY A 140 -1.11 14.26 -13.96
N GLY A 141 -0.59 13.03 -14.04
CA GLY A 141 -0.46 12.29 -15.29
C GLY A 141 0.65 12.78 -16.24
N SER A 142 1.55 13.66 -15.78
CA SER A 142 2.66 14.14 -16.60
C SER A 142 3.72 13.05 -16.79
N VAL A 143 3.92 12.61 -18.03
CA VAL A 143 4.91 11.59 -18.40
C VAL A 143 6.33 12.02 -18.02
N MET A 144 6.64 13.33 -18.10
CA MET A 144 8.00 13.83 -17.79
C MET A 144 8.39 13.62 -16.33
N THR A 145 7.43 13.72 -15.40
CA THR A 145 7.71 13.53 -13.97
C THR A 145 7.94 12.07 -13.62
N VAL A 146 7.31 11.16 -14.36
CA VAL A 146 7.34 9.70 -14.10
C VAL A 146 8.47 9.01 -14.84
N LEU A 147 9.05 9.64 -15.86
CA LEU A 147 10.14 9.09 -16.66
C LEU A 147 11.33 8.62 -15.80
N GLY A 148 11.79 9.45 -14.86
CA GLY A 148 12.91 9.10 -13.96
C GLY A 148 12.63 7.84 -13.13
N PRO A 149 11.55 7.81 -12.33
CA PRO A 149 11.16 6.61 -11.58
C PRO A 149 10.95 5.36 -12.45
N VAL A 150 10.36 5.51 -13.64
CA VAL A 150 10.17 4.39 -14.56
C VAL A 150 11.49 3.82 -15.07
N LEU A 151 12.48 4.67 -15.37
CA LEU A 151 13.80 4.19 -15.78
C LEU A 151 14.50 3.41 -14.66
N VAL A 152 14.36 3.86 -13.40
CA VAL A 152 14.89 3.14 -12.24
C VAL A 152 14.19 1.78 -12.08
N PHE A 153 12.87 1.74 -12.22
CA PHE A 153 12.08 0.50 -12.17
C PHE A 153 12.43 -0.49 -13.30
N LEU A 154 12.62 -0.01 -14.54
CA LEU A 154 13.10 -0.87 -15.63
C LEU A 154 14.51 -1.41 -15.36
N GLY A 155 15.39 -0.60 -14.75
CA GLY A 155 16.70 -1.04 -14.29
C GLY A 155 16.61 -2.12 -13.21
N GLU A 156 15.71 -1.96 -12.24
CA GLU A 156 15.42 -2.94 -11.19
C GLU A 156 14.89 -4.26 -11.76
N MET A 157 13.98 -4.20 -12.75
CA MET A 157 13.54 -5.39 -13.50
C MET A 157 14.73 -6.10 -14.19
N GLY A 158 15.64 -5.34 -14.81
CA GLY A 158 16.85 -5.91 -15.41
C GLY A 158 17.76 -6.60 -14.39
N VAL A 159 18.00 -5.95 -13.24
CA VAL A 159 18.82 -6.51 -12.14
C VAL A 159 18.17 -7.76 -11.55
N SER A 160 16.86 -7.77 -11.34
CA SER A 160 16.14 -8.92 -10.79
C SER A 160 16.06 -10.10 -11.75
N ILE A 161 15.94 -9.87 -13.07
CA ILE A 161 16.06 -10.93 -14.07
C ILE A 161 17.48 -11.54 -14.04
N ALA A 162 18.52 -10.70 -14.01
CA ALA A 162 19.90 -11.17 -13.90
C ALA A 162 20.12 -11.95 -12.59
N LEU A 163 19.51 -11.51 -11.49
CA LEU A 163 19.53 -12.21 -10.22
C LEU A 163 18.86 -13.59 -10.33
N LEU A 164 17.68 -13.68 -10.95
CA LEU A 164 16.98 -14.95 -11.13
C LEU A 164 17.79 -15.94 -11.97
N ILE A 165 18.47 -15.47 -13.02
CA ILE A 165 19.42 -16.27 -13.79
C ILE A 165 20.60 -16.74 -12.92
N ALA A 166 21.12 -15.86 -12.07
CA ALA A 166 22.22 -16.22 -11.17
C ALA A 166 21.80 -17.30 -10.16
N LEU A 167 20.61 -17.18 -9.58
CA LEU A 167 20.05 -18.14 -8.63
C LEU A 167 19.72 -19.49 -9.28
N THR A 168 19.38 -19.51 -10.57
CA THR A 168 19.03 -20.75 -11.30
C THR A 168 20.23 -21.45 -11.94
N THR A 169 21.39 -20.80 -12.02
CA THR A 169 22.59 -21.35 -12.69
C THR A 169 23.72 -21.74 -11.74
N GLU A 170 23.60 -21.47 -10.42
CA GLU A 170 24.56 -21.92 -9.39
C GLU A 170 26.02 -21.61 -9.74
N GLY A 171 26.32 -20.37 -10.15
CA GLY A 171 27.70 -19.98 -10.46
C GLY A 171 28.17 -20.35 -11.87
N LYS A 172 27.41 -21.16 -12.64
CA LYS A 172 27.79 -21.60 -13.99
C LYS A 172 27.75 -20.47 -15.01
N THR A 173 26.76 -19.59 -14.91
CA THR A 173 26.61 -18.43 -15.82
C THR A 173 27.03 -17.14 -15.14
N ILE A 174 26.57 -16.91 -13.91
CA ILE A 174 26.90 -15.72 -13.12
C ILE A 174 27.57 -16.19 -11.83
N ARG A 175 28.78 -15.69 -11.57
CA ARG A 175 29.54 -16.02 -10.35
C ARG A 175 28.73 -15.68 -9.09
N ASN A 176 28.88 -16.51 -8.05
CA ASN A 176 28.17 -16.33 -6.78
C ASN A 176 28.46 -14.98 -6.10
N GLU A 177 29.66 -14.40 -6.27
CA GLU A 177 29.95 -13.07 -5.71
C GLU A 177 29.15 -11.97 -6.43
N VAL A 178 28.96 -12.12 -7.75
CA VAL A 178 28.14 -11.21 -8.56
C VAL A 178 26.66 -11.42 -8.21
N ALA A 179 26.21 -12.65 -8.02
CA ALA A 179 24.85 -12.96 -7.56
C ALA A 179 24.52 -12.24 -6.24
N ALA A 180 25.44 -12.26 -5.27
CA ALA A 180 25.27 -11.55 -4.00
C ALA A 180 25.21 -10.02 -4.16
N GLN A 181 25.97 -9.46 -5.10
CA GLN A 181 25.89 -8.03 -5.44
C GLN A 181 24.55 -7.69 -6.10
N LEU A 182 24.10 -8.48 -7.08
CA LEU A 182 22.79 -8.32 -7.73
C LEU A 182 21.65 -8.39 -6.71
N PHE A 183 21.72 -9.33 -5.77
CA PHE A 183 20.75 -9.46 -4.68
C PHE A 183 20.69 -8.19 -3.83
N THR A 184 21.85 -7.66 -3.44
CA THR A 184 21.95 -6.42 -2.67
C THR A 184 21.40 -5.23 -3.46
N SER A 185 21.76 -5.12 -4.75
CA SER A 185 21.33 -4.04 -5.64
C SER A 185 19.82 -4.07 -5.86
N TYR A 186 19.23 -5.24 -6.08
CA TYR A 186 17.78 -5.40 -6.26
C TYR A 186 17.01 -4.82 -5.06
N PHE A 187 17.27 -5.32 -3.85
CA PHE A 187 16.59 -4.85 -2.65
C PHE A 187 16.88 -3.37 -2.35
N ALA A 188 18.12 -2.92 -2.54
CA ALA A 188 18.47 -1.51 -2.31
C ALA A 188 17.71 -0.58 -3.26
N ILE A 189 17.59 -0.93 -4.54
CA ILE A 189 16.86 -0.12 -5.53
C ILE A 189 15.37 -0.13 -5.21
N SER A 190 14.75 -1.30 -5.00
CA SER A 190 13.32 -1.42 -4.72
C SER A 190 12.93 -0.68 -3.42
N ILE A 191 13.66 -0.89 -2.32
CA ILE A 191 13.40 -0.17 -1.05
C ILE A 191 13.55 1.34 -1.23
N SER A 192 14.62 1.79 -1.92
CA SER A 192 14.86 3.22 -2.15
C SER A 192 13.77 3.84 -3.02
N LEU A 193 13.35 3.16 -4.09
CA LEU A 193 12.27 3.60 -4.97
C LEU A 193 10.96 3.71 -4.17
N ASN A 194 10.65 2.70 -3.36
CA ASN A 194 9.46 2.69 -2.54
C ASN A 194 9.42 3.87 -1.54
N VAL A 195 10.51 4.11 -0.82
CA VAL A 195 10.64 5.20 0.16
C VAL A 195 10.61 6.56 -0.52
N LEU A 196 11.40 6.77 -1.57
CA LEU A 196 11.50 8.06 -2.26
C LEU A 196 10.17 8.46 -2.92
N LEU A 197 9.50 7.53 -3.59
CA LEU A 197 8.19 7.80 -4.20
C LEU A 197 7.13 8.07 -3.14
N THR A 198 7.13 7.32 -2.03
CA THR A 198 6.18 7.56 -0.93
C THR A 198 6.39 8.95 -0.35
N LEU A 199 7.64 9.34 -0.06
CA LEU A 199 7.97 10.66 0.47
C LEU A 199 7.56 11.78 -0.50
N ALA A 200 7.82 11.61 -1.80
CA ALA A 200 7.42 12.58 -2.82
C ALA A 200 5.89 12.73 -2.91
N ILE A 201 5.16 11.62 -2.87
CA ILE A 201 3.69 11.60 -2.84
C ILE A 201 3.18 12.35 -1.60
N VAL A 202 3.65 11.98 -0.41
CA VAL A 202 3.25 12.58 0.87
C VAL A 202 3.57 14.08 0.88
N ALA A 203 4.76 14.48 0.45
CA ALA A 203 5.16 15.87 0.38
C ALA A 203 4.22 16.69 -0.52
N LYS A 204 3.86 16.17 -1.70
CA LYS A 204 2.91 16.84 -2.60
C LYS A 204 1.51 16.95 -1.98
N LEU A 205 1.01 15.88 -1.36
CA LEU A 205 -0.31 15.88 -0.69
C LEU A 205 -0.36 16.93 0.43
N LEU A 206 0.69 17.01 1.25
CA LEU A 206 0.78 17.99 2.32
C LEU A 206 0.93 19.43 1.80
N PHE A 207 1.66 19.63 0.70
CA PHE A 207 1.79 20.95 0.07
C PHE A 207 0.44 21.45 -0.49
N VAL A 208 -0.28 20.59 -1.22
CA VAL A 208 -1.62 20.89 -1.73
C VAL A 208 -2.58 21.20 -0.59
N ARG A 209 -2.54 20.40 0.49
CA ARG A 209 -3.32 20.66 1.71
C ARG A 209 -3.02 22.05 2.29
N ARG A 210 -1.75 22.43 2.44
CA ARG A 210 -1.37 23.75 2.98
C ARG A 210 -1.94 24.90 2.15
N ARG A 211 -2.05 24.73 0.83
CA ARG A 211 -2.65 25.72 -0.09
C ARG A 211 -4.18 25.77 0.03
N ILE A 212 -4.85 24.62 0.22
CA ILE A 212 -6.32 24.53 0.29
C ILE A 212 -6.87 24.86 1.70
N LYS A 213 -6.08 24.64 2.77
CA LYS A 213 -6.48 24.91 4.16
C LYS A 213 -6.94 26.36 4.39
N HIS A 214 -6.56 27.29 3.52
CA HIS A 214 -7.02 28.67 3.56
C HIS A 214 -8.49 28.87 3.13
N HIS A 215 -9.14 27.85 2.52
CA HIS A 215 -10.47 27.99 1.91
C HIS A 215 -11.50 26.89 2.24
N LEU A 216 -11.13 25.68 2.69
CA LEU A 216 -12.10 24.65 3.14
C LEU A 216 -11.55 23.81 4.32
N GLN A 217 -12.33 23.67 5.40
CA GLN A 217 -11.95 22.89 6.60
C GLN A 217 -12.12 21.37 6.43
N ASP A 218 -13.13 20.92 5.66
CA ASP A 218 -13.54 19.50 5.62
C ASP A 218 -12.55 18.60 4.84
N SER A 219 -11.95 19.09 3.75
CA SER A 219 -11.02 18.29 2.92
C SER A 219 -9.65 18.03 3.58
N SER A 220 -9.34 18.70 4.70
CA SER A 220 -8.03 18.67 5.35
C SER A 220 -7.72 17.34 6.04
N SER A 221 -8.75 16.64 6.55
CA SER A 221 -8.60 15.35 7.26
C SER A 221 -8.21 14.22 6.30
N THR A 222 -8.82 14.18 5.12
CA THR A 222 -8.59 13.15 4.10
C THR A 222 -7.14 13.08 3.64
N TYR A 223 -6.49 14.23 3.39
CA TYR A 223 -5.06 14.25 2.98
C TYR A 223 -4.13 13.69 4.06
N VAL A 224 -4.46 13.89 5.35
CA VAL A 224 -3.67 13.35 6.47
C VAL A 224 -3.86 11.84 6.57
N SER A 225 -5.11 11.36 6.50
CA SER A 225 -5.42 9.93 6.54
C SER A 225 -4.73 9.17 5.40
N VAL A 226 -4.78 9.71 4.18
CA VAL A 226 -4.12 9.11 3.01
C VAL A 226 -2.59 9.13 3.16
N SER A 227 -2.03 10.25 3.64
CA SER A 227 -0.58 10.33 3.85
C SER A 227 -0.10 9.35 4.91
N ALA A 228 -0.83 9.23 6.04
CA ALA A 228 -0.53 8.29 7.11
C ALA A 228 -0.56 6.85 6.61
N MET A 229 -1.61 6.49 5.88
CA MET A 229 -1.75 5.19 5.23
C MET A 229 -0.59 4.83 4.30
N LEU A 230 -0.14 5.78 3.47
CA LEU A 230 1.02 5.57 2.59
C LEU A 230 2.29 5.35 3.41
N ILE A 231 2.51 6.16 4.45
CA ILE A 231 3.66 6.03 5.35
C ILE A 231 3.62 4.69 6.08
N GLU A 232 2.46 4.27 6.59
CA GLU A 232 2.28 2.98 7.28
C GLU A 232 2.72 1.83 6.35
N SER A 233 2.19 1.78 5.12
CA SER A 233 2.52 0.74 4.15
C SER A 233 3.99 0.74 3.70
N ALA A 234 4.57 1.92 3.43
CA ALA A 234 5.97 2.04 3.02
C ALA A 234 6.94 1.75 4.18
N SER A 235 6.56 2.11 5.41
CA SER A 235 7.37 1.83 6.59
C SER A 235 7.50 0.34 6.86
N LEU A 236 6.44 -0.44 6.61
CA LEU A 236 6.47 -1.90 6.75
C LEU A 236 7.55 -2.51 5.85
N TYR A 237 7.53 -2.18 4.56
CA TYR A 237 8.51 -2.69 3.60
C TYR A 237 9.92 -2.18 3.90
N ALA A 238 10.08 -0.89 4.17
CA ALA A 238 11.38 -0.29 4.46
C ALA A 238 12.03 -0.86 5.74
N VAL A 239 11.26 -1.05 6.81
CA VAL A 239 11.75 -1.63 8.06
C VAL A 239 12.18 -3.08 7.87
N CYS A 240 11.34 -3.91 7.22
CA CYS A 240 11.70 -5.29 6.91
C CYS A 240 12.95 -5.35 6.02
N GLY A 241 13.03 -4.45 5.03
CA GLY A 241 14.16 -4.35 4.11
C GLY A 241 15.47 -3.98 4.80
N ILE A 242 15.47 -3.02 5.73
CA ILE A 242 16.65 -2.65 6.52
C ILE A 242 17.05 -3.79 7.46
N LEU A 243 16.07 -4.40 8.15
CA LEU A 243 16.30 -5.55 9.04
C LEU A 243 16.85 -6.76 8.30
N PHE A 244 16.64 -6.85 6.99
CA PHE A 244 17.24 -7.87 6.14
C PHE A 244 18.62 -7.46 5.63
N LEU A 245 18.76 -6.26 5.02
CA LEU A 245 19.97 -5.82 4.34
C LEU A 245 21.17 -5.68 5.28
N VAL A 246 20.96 -5.26 6.52
CA VAL A 246 22.04 -5.11 7.51
C VAL A 246 22.65 -6.48 7.87
N PRO A 247 21.88 -7.47 8.35
CA PRO A 247 22.38 -8.83 8.52
C PRO A 247 22.98 -9.44 7.25
N TRP A 248 22.36 -9.21 6.08
CA TRP A 248 22.86 -9.69 4.80
C TRP A 248 24.28 -9.20 4.53
N ARG A 249 24.53 -7.89 4.72
CA ARG A 249 25.86 -7.32 4.50
C ARG A 249 26.88 -7.81 5.53
N LEU A 250 26.45 -8.07 6.75
CA LEU A 250 27.26 -8.64 7.83
C LEU A 250 27.47 -10.15 7.70
N LYS A 251 26.88 -10.81 6.68
CA LYS A 251 26.86 -12.28 6.51
C LYS A 251 26.32 -13.00 7.75
N SER A 252 25.35 -12.38 8.42
CA SER A 252 24.75 -12.91 9.63
C SER A 252 23.56 -13.83 9.31
N PRO A 253 23.45 -15.00 9.97
CA PRO A 253 22.31 -15.91 9.84
C PRO A 253 20.94 -15.30 10.15
N VAL A 254 20.92 -14.13 10.80
CA VAL A 254 19.70 -13.35 11.04
C VAL A 254 19.01 -12.97 9.72
N GLN A 255 19.75 -12.85 8.61
CA GLN A 255 19.16 -12.61 7.29
C GLN A 255 18.07 -13.63 6.93
N SER A 256 18.27 -14.90 7.28
CA SER A 256 17.36 -16.00 6.97
C SER A 256 16.06 -15.93 7.78
N LEU A 257 16.09 -15.27 8.95
CA LEU A 257 14.90 -15.03 9.77
C LEU A 257 13.97 -14.00 9.12
N VAL A 258 14.55 -12.98 8.47
CA VAL A 258 13.81 -11.81 7.99
C VAL A 258 13.38 -11.97 6.53
N LEU A 259 14.17 -12.65 5.69
CA LEU A 259 13.93 -12.73 4.25
C LEU A 259 12.53 -13.25 3.87
N PRO A 260 11.99 -14.34 4.46
CA PRO A 260 10.64 -14.79 4.14
C PRO A 260 9.57 -13.76 4.50
N THR A 261 9.78 -13.02 5.60
CA THR A 261 8.88 -11.94 6.04
C THR A 261 8.96 -10.75 5.10
N LEU A 262 10.15 -10.41 4.61
CA LEU A 262 10.35 -9.35 3.64
C LEU A 262 9.58 -9.63 2.33
N GLY A 263 9.68 -10.85 1.79
CA GLY A 263 8.90 -11.23 0.60
C GLY A 263 7.38 -11.14 0.82
N GLN A 264 6.90 -11.40 2.04
CA GLN A 264 5.49 -11.17 2.38
C GLN A 264 5.14 -9.69 2.54
N ALA A 265 6.03 -8.89 3.11
CA ALA A 265 5.85 -7.45 3.25
C ALA A 265 5.64 -6.77 1.89
N GLU A 266 6.31 -7.26 0.83
CA GLU A 266 6.13 -6.79 -0.54
C GLU A 266 4.69 -6.97 -1.05
N SER A 267 4.04 -8.07 -0.66
CA SER A 267 2.66 -8.35 -1.04
C SER A 267 1.63 -7.67 -0.12
N ILE A 268 1.95 -7.56 1.18
CA ILE A 268 1.09 -6.94 2.20
C ILE A 268 0.96 -5.43 1.97
N ALA A 269 2.05 -4.74 1.65
CA ALA A 269 2.04 -3.29 1.50
C ALA A 269 0.98 -2.82 0.49
N PRO A 270 0.95 -3.30 -0.77
CA PRO A 270 -0.11 -3.01 -1.74
C PRO A 270 -1.53 -3.22 -1.22
N LEU A 271 -1.77 -4.32 -0.51
CA LEU A 271 -3.09 -4.65 0.02
C LEU A 271 -3.53 -3.70 1.13
N LEU A 272 -2.63 -3.31 2.04
CA LEU A 272 -2.94 -2.26 3.02
C LEU A 272 -3.39 -0.98 2.31
N ILE A 273 -2.74 -0.66 1.18
CA ILE A 273 -3.11 0.53 0.43
C ILE A 273 -4.45 0.39 -0.31
N ILE A 274 -4.81 -0.80 -0.79
CA ILE A 274 -6.09 -1.04 -1.47
C ILE A 274 -7.22 -1.18 -0.45
N LEU A 275 -7.00 -1.87 0.67
CA LEU A 275 -7.96 -2.07 1.75
C LEU A 275 -8.50 -0.74 2.27
N ARG A 276 -7.61 0.22 2.51
CA ARG A 276 -8.00 1.55 3.01
C ARG A 276 -8.75 2.38 1.95
N VAL A 277 -8.38 2.25 0.67
CA VAL A 277 -9.20 2.79 -0.44
C VAL A 277 -10.59 2.13 -0.43
N ALA A 278 -10.65 0.81 -0.22
CA ALA A 278 -11.87 0.00 -0.18
C ALA A 278 -12.80 0.35 1.01
N GLN A 279 -12.24 0.81 2.12
CA GLN A 279 -12.98 1.30 3.30
C GLN A 279 -13.54 2.73 3.15
N GLY A 280 -13.30 3.39 2.01
CA GLY A 280 -13.78 4.76 1.78
C GLY A 280 -12.93 5.85 2.44
N GLN A 281 -11.75 5.48 2.98
CA GLN A 281 -10.80 6.43 3.56
C GLN A 281 -9.84 7.05 2.51
N ALA A 282 -10.00 6.71 1.22
CA ALA A 282 -9.28 7.35 0.13
C ALA A 282 -10.15 7.49 -1.15
N TRP A 283 -10.15 8.72 -1.66
CA TRP A 283 -10.51 9.20 -3.01
C TRP A 283 -11.27 8.20 -3.92
N SER A 284 -12.58 8.36 -4.02
CA SER A 284 -13.38 7.74 -5.09
C SER A 284 -13.09 8.43 -6.44
N ALA A 285 -13.28 7.73 -7.55
CA ALA A 285 -13.28 8.30 -8.91
C ALA A 285 -14.24 9.51 -9.03
N ASP A 286 -15.22 9.63 -8.14
CA ASP A 286 -16.10 10.80 -8.07
C ASP A 286 -15.39 12.08 -7.60
N THR A 287 -14.19 11.96 -7.03
CA THR A 287 -13.34 13.10 -6.70
C THR A 287 -12.35 13.42 -7.84
N GLU A 288 -12.14 12.49 -8.79
CA GLU A 288 -11.47 12.67 -10.10
C GLU A 288 -12.23 13.68 -10.96
N SER A 289 -13.57 13.57 -11.00
CA SER A 289 -14.46 14.49 -11.72
C SER A 289 -14.48 15.88 -11.07
N ARG A 290 -14.48 15.95 -9.73
CA ARG A 290 -14.49 17.20 -8.97
C ARG A 290 -13.20 18.00 -9.11
N LEU A 291 -12.03 17.35 -9.23
CA LEU A 291 -10.75 18.02 -9.50
C LEU A 291 -10.61 18.48 -10.96
N ALA A 292 -11.06 17.68 -11.93
CA ALA A 292 -11.03 18.06 -13.35
C ALA A 292 -11.98 19.22 -13.67
N THR A 293 -13.09 19.34 -12.94
CA THR A 293 -14.13 20.36 -13.16
C THR A 293 -13.94 21.62 -12.31
N SER A 294 -13.00 21.63 -11.36
CA SER A 294 -12.63 22.85 -10.62
C SER A 294 -11.77 23.81 -11.46
N THR A 295 -12.29 24.20 -12.63
CA THR A 295 -11.96 25.50 -13.20
C THR A 295 -12.60 26.54 -12.29
N ILE A 296 -11.77 27.36 -11.65
CA ILE A 296 -12.19 28.50 -10.85
C ILE A 296 -13.10 29.38 -11.72
N LYS A 297 -14.42 29.25 -11.57
CA LYS A 297 -15.35 30.27 -12.05
C LYS A 297 -15.26 31.42 -11.07
N PHE A 298 -14.45 32.41 -11.41
CA PHE A 298 -14.59 33.74 -10.82
C PHE A 298 -15.99 34.22 -11.15
N SER A 299 -16.85 34.32 -10.13
CA SER A 299 -18.07 35.10 -10.21
C SER A 299 -17.64 36.54 -10.46
N SER A 300 -17.64 36.98 -11.72
CA SER A 300 -17.61 38.39 -12.04
C SER A 300 -18.90 38.99 -11.50
N SER A 301 -18.81 39.71 -10.40
CA SER A 301 -19.88 40.59 -9.93
C SER A 301 -19.96 41.78 -10.88
N GLN A 302 -20.56 41.59 -12.06
CA GLN A 302 -21.08 42.71 -12.86
C GLN A 302 -22.46 43.05 -12.31
N HIS A 303 -22.49 43.92 -11.30
CA HIS A 303 -23.67 44.76 -11.08
C HIS A 303 -23.54 45.93 -12.06
N MET A 304 -24.07 45.74 -13.26
CA MET A 304 -24.23 46.80 -14.25
C MET A 304 -25.72 47.06 -14.36
N ASP A 305 -26.21 48.02 -13.57
CA ASP A 305 -27.55 48.55 -13.68
C ASP A 305 -27.71 49.14 -15.08
N THR A 306 -28.34 48.37 -15.96
CA THR A 306 -28.73 48.83 -17.28
C THR A 306 -29.97 49.68 -17.11
N ILE A 307 -29.77 51.00 -17.02
CA ILE A 307 -30.85 51.99 -17.13
C ILE A 307 -31.37 51.92 -18.57
N ALA A 308 -32.50 51.24 -18.75
CA ALA A 308 -33.26 51.27 -19.98
C ALA A 308 -33.88 52.67 -20.15
N LEU A 309 -33.35 53.45 -21.08
CA LEU A 309 -33.92 54.72 -21.50
C LEU A 309 -35.00 54.46 -22.55
N SER A 310 -36.24 54.22 -22.12
CA SER A 310 -37.39 54.21 -23.02
C SER A 310 -37.95 55.63 -23.17
N SER A 311 -37.73 56.21 -24.35
CA SER A 311 -38.41 57.41 -24.84
C SER A 311 -39.87 57.09 -25.17
N ALA A 312 -40.82 57.78 -24.54
CA ALA A 312 -42.15 58.01 -25.10
C ALA A 312 -42.79 59.26 -24.48
N ASN A 313 -43.30 60.08 -25.38
CA ASN A 313 -43.80 61.44 -25.23
C ASN A 313 -45.23 61.48 -24.66
N GLY A 314 -45.62 62.56 -23.97
CA GLY A 314 -46.99 63.07 -24.06
C GLY A 314 -47.91 63.11 -22.83
N SER A 315 -47.80 64.22 -22.08
CA SER A 315 -48.91 65.12 -21.70
C SER A 315 -49.80 64.87 -20.45
N LYS A 316 -49.82 65.95 -19.64
CA LYS A 316 -50.91 66.54 -18.83
C LYS A 316 -51.42 65.84 -17.57
N GLY A 317 -51.28 66.54 -16.44
CA GLY A 317 -52.14 66.37 -15.26
C GLY A 317 -51.49 66.85 -13.97
N ALA A 318 -51.74 68.09 -13.58
CA ALA A 318 -51.31 68.67 -12.32
C ALA A 318 -52.05 68.03 -11.13
N SER A 319 -51.36 67.79 -10.01
CA SER A 319 -51.88 68.16 -8.68
C SER A 319 -50.80 68.09 -7.61
N THR A 320 -50.69 69.16 -6.85
CA THR A 320 -49.80 69.36 -5.70
C THR A 320 -50.50 68.84 -4.45
N THR A 321 -49.81 68.10 -3.58
CA THR A 321 -50.14 68.10 -2.14
C THR A 321 -48.94 67.66 -1.31
N ARG A 322 -48.70 68.44 -0.25
CA ARG A 322 -47.62 68.33 0.75
C ARG A 322 -48.29 68.10 2.12
N PHE A 323 -47.49 67.70 3.11
CA PHE A 323 -47.79 67.42 4.54
C PHE A 323 -48.16 65.94 4.83
N HIS A 324 -47.74 65.28 5.92
CA HIS A 324 -47.11 65.73 7.17
C HIS A 324 -46.29 64.58 7.82
N ARG A 325 -45.65 64.94 8.93
CA ARG A 325 -44.64 64.22 9.73
C ARG A 325 -45.34 63.44 10.87
N GLY A 326 -44.82 62.27 11.24
CA GLY A 326 -45.22 61.55 12.46
C GLY A 326 -44.10 60.64 12.98
N THR A 327 -43.64 60.92 14.20
CA THR A 327 -42.59 60.27 14.99
C THR A 327 -43.20 59.37 16.07
N GLY A 328 -42.44 58.35 16.54
CA GLY A 328 -42.66 57.62 17.80
C GLY A 328 -42.73 56.10 17.58
N ALA A 329 -41.75 55.26 17.95
CA ALA A 329 -41.22 54.91 19.28
C ALA A 329 -41.96 53.71 19.93
N SER A 330 -41.20 52.60 20.03
CA SER A 330 -41.19 51.50 21.02
C SER A 330 -42.49 50.96 21.62
N GLU A 331 -42.65 49.63 21.58
CA GLU A 331 -42.83 48.84 22.81
C GLU A 331 -42.45 47.36 22.61
N TYR A 332 -41.86 46.79 23.65
CA TYR A 332 -41.48 45.38 23.82
C TYR A 332 -42.67 44.60 24.38
N GLU A 333 -42.82 43.32 24.02
CA GLU A 333 -43.51 42.37 24.89
C GLU A 333 -42.92 40.96 24.69
N GLU A 334 -42.22 40.50 25.74
CA GLU A 334 -41.93 39.11 26.04
C GLU A 334 -43.22 38.42 26.48
N ASP A 335 -43.44 37.17 26.07
CA ASP A 335 -44.24 36.26 26.87
C ASP A 335 -43.70 34.84 26.73
N GLY A 336 -43.39 34.26 27.88
CA GLY A 336 -43.10 32.85 28.02
C GLY A 336 -44.06 32.22 29.02
N VAL A 337 -43.99 30.88 29.08
CA VAL A 337 -44.15 30.01 30.27
C VAL A 337 -45.24 28.92 30.17
N LYS A 338 -44.75 27.69 30.43
CA LYS A 338 -45.35 26.47 31.06
C LYS A 338 -46.04 25.37 30.23
N VAL A 339 -45.24 24.32 29.96
CA VAL A 339 -45.30 22.94 30.50
C VAL A 339 -46.67 22.35 30.93
N GLU A 340 -47.01 21.19 30.36
CA GLU A 340 -47.72 20.10 31.04
C GLU A 340 -47.15 18.74 30.57
N GLU A 341 -46.86 17.86 31.54
CA GLU A 341 -46.47 16.45 31.39
C GLU A 341 -47.71 15.58 31.15
N GLU A 342 -47.62 14.54 30.31
CA GLU A 342 -48.35 13.30 30.60
C GLU A 342 -47.68 12.03 30.04
N ILE A 343 -47.77 11.00 30.86
CA ILE A 343 -47.18 9.65 30.84
C ILE A 343 -48.04 8.72 29.98
N ILE A 344 -47.48 7.65 29.36
CA ILE A 344 -48.06 6.27 29.33
C ILE A 344 -47.15 5.24 28.59
N LYS A 345 -46.64 4.29 29.42
CA LYS A 345 -46.44 2.82 29.30
C LYS A 345 -45.96 2.11 28.00
N LYS A 346 -44.81 1.45 28.17
CA LYS A 346 -44.51 0.00 28.02
C LYS A 346 -45.57 -0.93 27.38
N HIS A 347 -45.12 -1.76 26.42
CA HIS A 347 -45.35 -3.22 26.42
C HIS A 347 -44.20 -3.98 25.74
N ASP A 348 -43.73 -5.02 26.42
CA ASP A 348 -42.78 -6.05 25.99
C ASP A 348 -43.47 -7.05 25.03
N VAL A 349 -42.74 -7.54 24.02
CA VAL A 349 -42.62 -8.97 23.62
C VAL A 349 -41.21 -9.19 23.07
#